data_AF-A0AAN8BFF1-F1
#
_entry.id   AF-A0AAN8BFF1-F1
#
_cell.length_a   1.000
_cell.length_b   1.000
_cell.length_c   1.000
_cell.angle_alpha   90.00
_cell.angle_beta   90.00
_cell.angle_gamma   90.00
#
_symmetry.space_group_name_H-M   'P 1'
#
loop_
_entity.id
_entity.type
_entity.pdbx_description
1 polymer ?
#
loop_
_entity_poly.entity_id
_entity_poly.type
_entity_poly.pdbx_seq_one_letter_code
_entity_poly.pdbx_strand_id
1 'polypeptide(L)'
;MLLKARNIDFRAGAPAGLKAARVDLSRGIRKAKQEYTRKITGHFKDSRDSQSLWQGIRTLTDYKLPPQTCDSHTSLLNHFNCFFARFEAQNNTPAQKTSPPPTDDHALRLSPAS
;
A
#
# COMPACT_ATOMS: atom_id res chain seq x y z
N MET A 1 -19.57 -16.14 17.27
CA MET A 1 -19.39 -16.51 18.71
C MET A 1 -18.78 -17.91 18.88
N LEU A 2 -17.75 -18.30 18.11
CA LEU A 2 -17.17 -19.66 18.16
C LEU A 2 -16.32 -19.91 19.42
N LEU A 3 -15.59 -18.89 19.86
CA LEU A 3 -14.79 -18.95 21.09
C LEU A 3 -15.67 -19.13 22.33
N LYS A 4 -16.82 -18.46 22.36
CA LYS A 4 -17.80 -18.56 23.46
C LYS A 4 -18.41 -19.96 23.52
N ALA A 5 -18.81 -20.55 22.38
CA ALA A 5 -19.33 -21.92 22.32
C ALA A 5 -18.32 -22.95 22.86
N ARG A 6 -17.05 -22.88 22.41
CA ARG A 6 -15.97 -23.74 22.93
C ARG A 6 -15.80 -23.61 24.44
N ASN A 7 -15.89 -22.39 24.98
CA ASN A 7 -15.73 -22.16 26.41
C ASN A 7 -16.91 -22.68 27.24
N ILE A 8 -18.12 -22.68 26.68
CA ILE A 8 -19.30 -23.28 27.31
C ILE A 8 -19.09 -24.79 27.43
N ASP A 9 -18.75 -25.48 26.33
CA ASP A 9 -18.56 -26.94 26.35
C ASP A 9 -17.39 -27.37 27.22
N PHE A 10 -16.32 -26.56 27.26
CA PHE A 10 -15.20 -26.78 28.16
C PHE A 10 -15.62 -26.71 29.63
N ARG A 11 -16.41 -25.70 30.01
CA ARG A 11 -16.92 -25.55 31.38
C ARG A 11 -17.93 -26.62 31.75
N ALA A 12 -18.72 -27.09 30.78
CA ALA A 12 -19.70 -28.15 30.97
C ALA A 12 -19.07 -29.56 31.05
N GLY A 13 -17.75 -29.70 30.82
CA GLY A 13 -17.08 -31.00 30.83
C GLY A 13 -17.55 -31.95 29.73
N ALA A 14 -18.16 -31.44 28.65
CA ALA A 14 -18.75 -32.24 27.58
C ALA A 14 -17.71 -32.57 26.50
N PRO A 15 -17.11 -33.78 26.47
CA PRO A 15 -15.97 -34.07 25.58
C PRO A 15 -16.35 -34.04 24.10
N ALA A 16 -17.55 -34.52 23.76
CA ALA A 16 -18.06 -34.51 22.38
C ALA A 16 -18.35 -33.08 21.89
N GLY A 17 -19.03 -32.27 22.69
CA GLY A 17 -19.30 -30.85 22.40
C GLY A 17 -18.01 -30.06 22.25
N LEU A 18 -17.06 -30.25 23.18
CA LEU A 18 -15.75 -29.61 23.13
C LEU A 18 -14.97 -29.96 21.85
N LYS A 19 -15.03 -31.22 21.40
CA LYS A 19 -14.38 -31.65 20.14
C LYS A 19 -15.01 -30.93 18.94
N ALA A 20 -16.34 -30.90 18.85
CA ALA A 20 -17.06 -30.22 17.78
C ALA A 20 -16.76 -28.71 17.77
N ALA A 21 -16.87 -28.04 18.93
CA ALA A 21 -16.63 -26.61 19.05
C ALA A 21 -15.18 -26.22 18.70
N ARG A 22 -14.19 -27.09 18.95
CA ARG A 22 -12.81 -26.88 18.49
C ARG A 22 -12.68 -26.95 16.97
N VAL A 23 -13.29 -27.96 16.34
CA VAL A 23 -13.28 -28.08 14.86
C VAL A 23 -13.90 -26.85 14.22
N ASP A 24 -15.04 -26.39 14.75
CA ASP A 24 -15.73 -25.23 14.20
C ASP A 24 -14.97 -23.93 14.47
N LEU A 25 -14.33 -23.78 15.63
CA LEU A 25 -13.43 -22.66 15.90
C LEU A 25 -12.27 -22.63 14.89
N SER A 26 -11.61 -23.76 14.65
CA SER A 26 -10.52 -23.84 13.65
C SER A 26 -11.01 -23.50 12.24
N ARG A 27 -12.19 -24.00 11.85
CA ARG A 27 -12.82 -23.66 10.57
C ARG A 27 -13.11 -22.17 10.46
N GLY A 28 -13.68 -21.58 11.51
CA GLY A 28 -13.97 -20.15 11.58
C GLY A 28 -12.72 -19.28 11.48
N ILE A 29 -11.63 -19.65 12.17
CA ILE A 29 -10.34 -18.94 12.07
C ILE A 29 -9.79 -19.01 10.64
N ARG A 30 -9.83 -20.19 9.99
CA ARG A 30 -9.38 -20.34 8.59
C ARG A 30 -10.20 -19.46 7.65
N LYS A 31 -11.52 -19.46 7.79
CA LYS A 31 -12.42 -18.62 6.99
C LYS A 31 -12.15 -17.13 7.21
N ALA A 32 -12.02 -16.70 8.46
CA ALA A 32 -11.72 -15.32 8.79
C ALA A 32 -10.36 -14.86 8.21
N LYS A 33 -9.34 -15.72 8.28
CA LYS A 33 -8.04 -15.45 7.64
C LYS A 33 -8.19 -15.31 6.12
N GLN A 34 -8.92 -16.20 5.47
CA GLN A 34 -9.16 -16.15 4.03
C GLN A 34 -9.91 -14.89 3.61
N GLU A 35 -10.96 -14.51 4.34
CA GLU A 35 -11.72 -13.29 4.09
C GLU A 35 -10.85 -12.04 4.24
N TYR A 36 -10.01 -12.00 5.28
CA TYR A 36 -9.05 -10.91 5.48
C TYR A 36 -8.03 -10.85 4.34
N THR A 37 -7.44 -11.99 3.95
CA THR A 37 -6.54 -12.05 2.79
C THR A 37 -7.23 -11.53 1.54
N ARG A 38 -8.47 -11.94 1.25
CA ARG A 38 -9.23 -11.46 0.09
C ARG A 38 -9.46 -9.95 0.13
N LYS A 39 -9.73 -9.39 1.31
CA LYS A 39 -9.89 -7.95 1.50
C LYS A 39 -8.58 -7.22 1.19
N ILE A 40 -7.46 -7.69 1.75
CA ILE A 40 -6.14 -7.09 1.52
C ILE A 40 -5.73 -7.19 0.05
N THR A 41 -5.81 -8.37 -0.57
CA THR A 41 -5.44 -8.55 -1.98
C THR A 41 -6.34 -7.76 -2.92
N GLY A 42 -7.59 -7.49 -2.53
CA GLY A 42 -8.50 -6.59 -3.24
C GLY A 42 -7.90 -5.20 -3.49
N HIS A 43 -7.09 -4.69 -2.56
CA HIS A 43 -6.44 -3.38 -2.70
C HIS A 43 -5.32 -3.34 -3.74
N PHE A 44 -4.75 -4.50 -4.11
CA PHE A 44 -3.59 -4.62 -4.99
C PHE A 44 -3.93 -5.16 -6.38
N LYS A 45 -5.21 -5.11 -6.78
CA LYS A 45 -5.68 -5.63 -8.08
C LYS A 45 -5.33 -4.73 -9.26
N ASP A 46 -5.38 -3.42 -9.06
CA ASP A 46 -5.04 -2.42 -10.07
C ASP A 46 -3.79 -1.66 -9.61
N SER A 47 -2.71 -1.79 -10.37
CA SER A 47 -1.45 -1.11 -10.07
C SER A 47 -1.48 0.38 -10.37
N ARG A 48 -2.49 0.86 -11.11
CA ARG A 48 -2.66 2.28 -11.45
C ARG A 48 -3.44 3.05 -10.39
N ASP A 49 -4.20 2.36 -9.54
CA ASP A 49 -4.93 2.97 -8.43
C ASP A 49 -4.01 3.10 -7.19
N SER A 50 -3.22 4.17 -7.18
CA SER A 50 -2.31 4.49 -6.08
C SER A 50 -3.03 4.71 -4.74
N GLN A 51 -4.28 5.16 -4.76
CA GLN A 51 -5.09 5.35 -3.56
C GLN A 51 -5.47 4.00 -2.95
N SER A 52 -5.95 3.06 -3.75
CA SER A 52 -6.25 1.70 -3.29
C SER A 52 -5.01 0.99 -2.77
N LEU A 53 -3.87 1.09 -3.46
CA LEU A 53 -2.59 0.54 -3.01
C LEU A 53 -2.20 1.11 -1.63
N TRP A 54 -2.31 2.42 -1.44
CA TRP A 54 -2.02 3.05 -0.16
C TRP A 54 -2.97 2.59 0.95
N GLN A 55 -4.24 2.40 0.63
CA GLN A 55 -5.22 1.86 1.58
C GLN A 55 -4.86 0.42 2.00
N GLY A 56 -4.37 -0.39 1.05
CA GLY A 56 -3.89 -1.75 1.31
C GLY A 56 -2.68 -1.77 2.26
N ILE A 57 -1.68 -0.93 1.99
CA ILE A 57 -0.48 -0.79 2.84
C ILE A 57 -0.87 -0.32 4.24
N ARG A 58 -1.72 0.71 4.34
CA ARG A 58 -2.22 1.23 5.61
C ARG A 58 -2.95 0.18 6.43
N THR A 59 -3.77 -0.64 5.76
CA THR A 59 -4.51 -1.72 6.42
C THR A 59 -3.57 -2.82 6.94
N LEU A 60 -2.47 -3.10 6.22
CA LEU A 60 -1.49 -4.11 6.63
C LEU A 60 -0.65 -3.66 7.84
N THR A 61 -0.29 -2.38 7.89
CA THR A 61 0.60 -1.83 8.92
C THR A 61 -0.14 -1.27 10.14
N ASP A 62 -1.47 -1.27 10.13
CA ASP A 62 -2.33 -0.52 11.08
C ASP A 62 -1.90 0.95 11.21
N TYR A 63 -1.38 1.53 10.11
CA TYR A 63 -0.89 2.88 10.12
C TYR A 63 -2.05 3.86 10.32
N LYS A 64 -1.98 4.64 11.40
CA LYS A 64 -2.92 5.72 11.67
C LYS A 64 -2.25 7.03 11.29
N LEU A 65 -2.90 7.78 10.39
CA LEU A 65 -2.44 9.13 10.11
C LEU A 65 -2.44 9.90 11.43
N PRO A 66 -1.32 10.54 11.80
CA PRO A 66 -1.36 11.58 12.81
C PRO A 66 -2.42 12.61 12.40
N PRO A 67 -3.11 13.26 13.35
CA PRO A 67 -3.92 14.41 13.02
C PRO A 67 -3.05 15.36 12.21
N GLN A 68 -3.47 15.67 10.98
CA GLN A 68 -2.76 16.62 10.16
C GLN A 68 -2.89 17.99 10.83
N THR A 69 -1.86 18.39 11.56
CA THR A 69 -1.59 19.81 11.78
C THR A 69 -1.14 20.35 10.43
N CYS A 70 -2.11 20.75 9.62
CA CYS A 70 -1.84 21.60 8.47
C CYS A 70 -1.43 22.96 9.05
N ASP A 71 -0.14 23.11 9.31
CA ASP A 71 0.42 24.37 9.75
C ASP A 71 0.49 25.24 8.49
N SER A 72 -0.63 25.87 8.16
CA SER A 72 -0.81 26.72 6.99
C SER A 72 -0.10 28.04 7.22
N HIS A 73 1.22 28.00 7.32
CA HIS A 73 2.07 29.19 7.34
C HIS A 73 2.03 29.81 5.95
N THR A 74 1.12 30.77 5.74
CA THR A 74 0.98 31.52 4.48
C THR A 74 2.32 32.05 3.98
N SER A 75 3.23 32.42 4.88
CA SER A 75 4.60 32.83 4.56
C SER A 75 5.41 31.72 3.87
N LEU A 76 5.33 30.48 4.35
CA LEU A 76 6.02 29.33 3.76
C LEU A 76 5.45 28.99 2.38
N LEU A 77 4.12 29.02 2.24
CA LEU A 77 3.45 28.81 0.95
C LEU A 77 3.86 29.89 -0.07
N ASN A 78 3.93 31.15 0.35
CA ASN A 78 4.37 32.23 -0.50
C ASN A 78 5.85 32.09 -0.89
N HIS A 79 6.71 31.65 0.03
CA HIS A 79 8.12 31.35 -0.26
C HIS A 79 8.25 30.28 -1.35
N PHE A 80 7.50 29.17 -1.25
CA PHE A 80 7.52 28.13 -2.29
C PHE A 80 7.01 28.63 -3.63
N ASN A 81 5.91 29.37 -3.65
CA ASN A 81 5.40 29.97 -4.88
C ASN A 81 6.45 30.85 -5.56
N CYS A 82 7.09 31.76 -4.81
CA CYS A 82 8.17 32.61 -5.34
C CYS A 82 9.37 31.78 -5.82
N PHE A 83 9.76 30.75 -5.06
CA PHE A 83 10.89 29.88 -5.39
C PHE A 83 10.69 29.12 -6.70
N PHE A 84 9.48 28.59 -6.94
CA PHE A 84 9.18 27.84 -8.16
C PHE A 84 8.81 28.74 -9.35
N ALA A 85 8.13 29.88 -9.13
CA ALA A 85 7.77 30.81 -10.19
C ALA A 85 8.97 31.40 -10.94
N ARG A 86 10.16 31.44 -10.32
CA ARG A 86 11.39 31.92 -10.99
C ARG A 86 11.77 31.08 -12.21
N PHE A 87 11.41 29.80 -12.23
CA PHE A 87 11.70 28.91 -13.36
C PHE A 87 10.76 29.20 -14.53
N GLU A 88 9.51 29.64 -14.27
CA GLU A 88 8.57 30.05 -15.31
C GLU A 88 9.01 31.34 -16.01
N ALA A 89 9.58 32.29 -15.26
CA ALA A 89 10.16 33.49 -15.85
C ALA A 89 11.37 33.19 -16.75
N GLN A 90 12.09 32.09 -16.49
CA GLN A 90 13.25 31.62 -17.26
C GLN A 90 12.88 30.64 -18.40
N ASN A 91 11.63 30.17 -18.45
CA ASN A 91 11.09 29.32 -19.52
C ASN A 91 10.80 30.09 -20.84
N ASN A 92 11.19 31.36 -20.94
CA ASN A 92 11.12 32.11 -22.20
C ASN A 92 12.16 31.68 -23.25
N THR A 93 13.03 30.72 -22.90
CA THR A 93 13.99 30.14 -23.84
C THR A 93 13.27 29.07 -24.66
N PRO A 94 13.16 29.21 -26.01
CA PRO A 94 12.58 28.16 -26.84
C PRO A 94 13.33 26.85 -26.56
N ALA A 95 12.59 25.76 -26.34
CA ALA A 95 13.18 24.44 -26.21
C ALA A 95 14.07 24.16 -27.43
N GLN A 96 15.39 24.26 -27.26
CA GLN A 96 16.33 23.86 -28.30
C GLN A 96 16.26 22.35 -28.39
N LYS A 97 15.64 21.88 -29.47
CA LYS A 97 15.72 20.48 -29.88
C LYS A 97 17.18 20.20 -30.18
N THR A 98 17.87 19.53 -29.27
CA THR A 98 19.20 19.01 -29.55
C THR A 98 19.08 18.16 -30.80
N SER A 99 19.84 18.51 -31.84
CA SER A 99 19.98 17.67 -33.03
C SER A 99 20.30 16.24 -32.57
N PRO A 100 19.70 15.20 -33.17
CA PRO A 100 20.06 13.84 -32.84
C PRO A 100 21.58 13.67 -32.94
N PRO A 101 22.23 13.03 -31.96
CA PRO A 101 23.64 12.70 -32.06
C PRO A 101 23.88 11.83 -33.31
N PRO A 102 25.04 11.94 -33.97
CA PRO A 102 25.40 11.04 -35.06
C PRO A 102 25.21 9.60 -34.60
N THR A 103 24.52 8.81 -35.41
CA THR A 103 24.33 7.38 -35.21
C THR A 103 25.69 6.69 -35.21
N ASP A 104 26.26 6.49 -34.03
CA ASP A 104 27.33 5.53 -33.82
C ASP A 104 26.73 4.33 -33.07
N ASP A 105 26.61 3.22 -33.81
CA ASP A 105 25.97 1.95 -33.46
C ASP A 105 26.73 1.17 -32.39
N HIS A 106 26.87 1.72 -31.18
CA HIS A 106 27.45 0.99 -30.05
C HIS A 106 26.34 0.50 -29.12
N ALA A 107 25.56 -0.46 -29.62
CA ALA A 107 24.72 -1.29 -28.77
C ALA A 107 25.61 -1.92 -27.68
N LEU A 108 25.34 -1.58 -26.41
CA LEU A 108 25.94 -2.19 -25.23
C LEU A 108 25.69 -3.71 -25.27
N ARG A 109 26.63 -4.47 -25.83
CA ARG A 109 26.66 -5.92 -25.70
C ARG A 109 27.26 -6.26 -24.34
N LEU A 110 26.42 -6.77 -23.45
CA LEU A 110 26.85 -7.44 -22.24
C LEU A 110 27.45 -8.80 -22.64
N SER A 111 28.77 -8.94 -22.54
CA SER A 111 29.43 -10.24 -22.67
C SER A 111 29.28 -11.02 -21.36
N PRO A 112 28.91 -12.31 -21.40
CA PRO A 112 28.86 -13.15 -20.21
C PRO A 112 30.28 -13.51 -19.74
N ALA A 113 30.50 -13.42 -18.43
CA ALA A 113 31.74 -13.86 -17.79
C ALA A 113 31.87 -15.39 -17.83
N SER A 114 33.07 -15.88 -18.14
CA SER A 114 33.47 -17.29 -18.02
C SER A 114 34.03 -17.59 -16.64
#